data_AF-A0A1B9NMH9-F1
#
_entry.id   AF-A0A1B9NMH9-F1
#
_cell.length_a   1.000
_cell.length_b   1.000
_cell.length_c   1.000
_cell.angle_alpha   90.00
_cell.angle_beta   90.00
_cell.angle_gamma   90.00
#
_symmetry.space_group_name_H-M   'P 1'
#
loop_
_entity.id
_entity.type
_entity.pdbx_description
1 polymer ?
#
loop_
_entity_poly.entity_id
_entity_poly.type
_entity_poly.pdbx_seq_one_letter_code
_entity_poly.pdbx_strand_id
1 'polypeptide(L)'
;MCAKFGVFTITPNGYKKGDVNIHGNLSPNANRASGHKNTRSDAFVQSHHPIQAAWTKRNITSYRRNVAPAALLQSFSGLLHANISRAQRTRNSLNGEWNTTLKQEFNISYREILHAGVPKAQAKKR
;
A
#
# COMPACT_ATOMS: atom_id res chain seq x y z
N MET A 1 -0.50 35.53 -5.89
CA MET A 1 -1.22 34.27 -6.14
C MET A 1 -0.61 33.18 -5.27
N CYS A 2 -1.23 32.85 -4.14
CA CYS A 2 -0.71 31.85 -3.20
C CYS A 2 -1.14 30.44 -3.63
N ALA A 3 -0.17 29.54 -3.79
CA ALA A 3 -0.42 28.12 -3.97
C ALA A 3 -1.13 27.56 -2.73
N LYS A 4 -2.36 27.08 -2.89
CA LYS A 4 -3.04 26.27 -1.88
C LYS A 4 -2.33 24.92 -1.80
N PHE A 5 -1.44 24.76 -0.81
CA PHE A 5 -0.98 23.46 -0.37
C PHE A 5 -2.21 22.61 -0.04
N GLY A 6 -2.35 21.47 -0.70
CA GLY A 6 -3.52 20.60 -0.59
C GLY A 6 -3.77 20.22 0.87
N VAL A 7 -4.95 20.57 1.37
CA VAL A 7 -5.40 20.18 2.71
C VAL A 7 -5.52 18.66 2.75
N PHE A 8 -4.59 18.01 3.44
CA PHE A 8 -4.64 16.59 3.75
C PHE A 8 -5.83 16.34 4.69
N THR A 9 -6.92 15.80 4.16
CA THR A 9 -8.07 15.42 4.98
C THR A 9 -7.73 14.15 5.74
N ILE A 10 -7.32 14.31 6.99
CA ILE A 10 -7.30 13.22 7.97
C ILE A 10 -8.76 12.84 8.20
N THR A 11 -9.09 11.55 8.14
CA THR A 11 -10.42 11.07 8.54
C THR A 11 -10.69 11.54 9.98
N PRO A 12 -11.90 11.99 10.35
CA PRO A 12 -12.13 12.61 11.67
C PRO A 12 -11.68 11.77 12.87
N ASN A 13 -11.64 10.45 12.72
CA ASN A 13 -11.24 9.49 13.75
C ASN A 13 -9.87 8.83 13.50
N GLY A 14 -9.10 9.35 12.53
CA GLY A 14 -7.87 8.72 12.04
C GLY A 14 -8.10 7.49 11.16
N TYR A 15 -7.07 7.08 10.42
CA TYR A 15 -7.11 5.90 9.55
C TYR A 15 -7.05 4.60 10.34
N LYS A 16 -7.81 3.60 9.90
CA LYS A 16 -7.92 2.26 10.48
C LYS A 16 -7.42 1.21 9.50
N LYS A 17 -7.09 0.01 10.02
CA LYS A 17 -6.81 -1.16 9.19
C LYS A 17 -8.00 -1.41 8.26
N GLY A 18 -7.74 -1.63 6.99
CA GLY A 18 -8.78 -1.76 5.96
C GLY A 18 -8.93 -0.52 5.09
N ASP A 19 -8.52 0.65 5.58
CA ASP A 19 -8.67 1.89 4.83
C ASP A 19 -7.78 1.91 3.60
N VAL A 20 -8.30 2.56 2.54
CA VAL A 20 -7.61 2.77 1.27
C VAL A 20 -7.61 4.25 0.94
N ASN A 21 -6.41 4.81 0.82
CA ASN A 21 -6.16 6.20 0.47
C ASN A 21 -4.73 6.31 -0.13
N ILE A 22 -4.28 7.52 -0.43
CA ILE A 22 -2.89 7.77 -0.83
C ILE A 22 -1.92 7.42 0.31
N HIS A 23 -0.74 6.94 -0.06
CA HIS A 23 0.27 6.51 0.91
C HIS A 23 0.67 7.60 1.91
N GLY A 24 0.78 8.86 1.48
CA GLY A 24 1.15 9.98 2.34
C GLY A 24 0.17 10.22 3.48
N ASN A 25 -1.10 9.86 3.31
CA ASN A 25 -2.10 9.94 4.37
C ASN A 25 -2.01 8.73 5.31
N LEU A 26 -1.80 7.54 4.75
CA LEU A 26 -1.82 6.28 5.49
C LEU A 26 -0.50 5.98 6.22
N SER A 27 0.64 6.49 5.76
CA SER A 27 1.95 6.14 6.29
C SER A 27 2.26 6.72 7.69
N PRO A 28 1.89 7.98 8.03
CA PRO A 28 2.24 8.56 9.33
C PRO A 28 1.36 7.99 10.45
N ASN A 29 1.97 7.57 11.56
CA ASN A 29 1.24 7.13 12.76
C ASN A 29 0.34 8.22 13.37
N ALA A 30 0.68 9.49 13.15
CA ALA A 30 -0.09 10.65 13.60
C ALA A 30 -1.48 10.71 12.93
N ASN A 31 -1.62 10.17 11.71
CA ASN A 31 -2.88 10.18 10.97
C ASN A 31 -3.75 8.96 11.30
N ARG A 32 -3.29 8.03 12.15
CA ARG A 32 -3.96 6.75 12.40
C ARG A 32 -4.73 6.77 13.70
N ALA A 33 -5.87 6.11 13.68
CA ALA A 33 -6.68 5.84 14.85
C ALA A 33 -5.88 5.05 15.91
N SER A 34 -6.29 5.14 17.18
CA SER A 34 -5.76 4.29 18.24
C SER A 34 -6.00 2.80 17.92
N GLY A 35 -5.04 1.93 18.25
CA GLY A 35 -5.08 0.49 17.90
C GLY A 35 -4.74 0.17 16.44
N HIS A 36 -4.32 1.17 15.65
CA HIS A 36 -3.98 1.01 14.24
C HIS A 36 -2.61 1.60 13.87
N LYS A 37 -1.68 1.65 14.81
CA LYS A 37 -0.33 2.21 14.61
C LYS A 37 0.67 1.14 14.16
N ASN A 38 1.83 1.60 13.68
CA ASN A 38 2.97 0.74 13.39
C ASN A 38 3.72 0.41 14.69
N THR A 39 3.04 -0.23 15.63
CA THR A 39 3.58 -0.67 16.92
C THR A 39 3.34 -2.17 17.10
N ARG A 40 4.08 -2.79 18.01
CA ARG A 40 3.91 -4.22 18.29
C ARG A 40 2.53 -4.56 18.84
N SER A 41 1.98 -3.70 19.72
CA SER A 41 0.63 -3.85 20.29
C SER A 41 -0.47 -3.94 19.24
N ASP A 42 -0.26 -3.28 18.10
CA ASP A 42 -1.25 -3.14 17.03
C ASP A 42 -0.96 -4.13 15.88
N ALA A 43 -0.04 -5.09 16.10
CA ALA A 43 0.45 -6.03 15.10
C ALA A 43 1.09 -5.35 13.85
N PHE A 44 1.76 -4.21 14.08
CA PHE A 44 2.46 -3.42 13.07
C PHE A 44 1.57 -3.04 11.88
N VAL A 45 0.60 -2.15 12.07
CA VAL A 45 -0.20 -1.65 10.95
C VAL A 45 0.65 -0.77 10.04
N GLN A 46 0.68 -1.07 8.74
CA GLN A 46 1.50 -0.41 7.73
C GLN A 46 0.72 -0.10 6.45
N SER A 47 1.13 0.98 5.79
CA SER A 47 0.61 1.35 4.47
C SER A 47 1.31 0.50 3.40
N HIS A 48 0.53 -0.23 2.61
CA HIS A 48 1.01 -1.13 1.57
C HIS A 48 0.60 -0.62 0.19
N HIS A 49 1.55 -0.44 -0.71
CA HIS A 49 1.28 -0.12 -2.11
C HIS A 49 0.85 -1.38 -2.86
N PRO A 50 -0.17 -1.33 -3.74
CA PRO A 50 -0.54 -2.47 -4.56
C PRO A 50 0.62 -2.92 -5.46
N ILE A 51 1.15 -1.98 -6.25
CA ILE A 51 2.36 -2.21 -7.06
C ILE A 51 3.58 -1.83 -6.23
N GLN A 52 4.62 -2.64 -6.29
CA GLN A 52 5.84 -2.38 -5.55
C GLN A 52 6.48 -1.05 -5.97
N ALA A 53 6.76 -0.21 -4.97
CA ALA A 53 7.37 1.10 -5.18
C ALA A 53 8.73 1.03 -5.91
N ALA A 54 9.48 -0.06 -5.80
CA ALA A 54 10.74 -0.25 -6.53
C ALA A 54 10.49 -0.37 -8.04
N TRP A 55 9.48 -1.15 -8.45
CA TRP A 55 9.10 -1.28 -9.85
C TRP A 55 8.59 0.05 -10.38
N THR A 56 7.74 0.75 -9.61
CA THR A 56 7.17 2.02 -10.04
C THR A 56 8.23 3.11 -10.21
N LYS A 57 9.22 3.17 -9.32
CA LYS A 57 10.36 4.10 -9.43
C LYS A 57 11.18 3.88 -10.69
N ARG A 58 11.31 2.63 -11.13
CA ARG A 58 12.11 2.27 -12.30
C ARG A 58 11.38 2.53 -13.62
N ASN A 59 10.07 2.27 -13.65
CA ASN A 59 9.29 2.22 -14.88
C ASN A 59 8.37 3.44 -15.10
N ILE A 60 8.19 4.32 -14.10
CA ILE A 60 7.35 5.52 -14.21
C ILE A 60 8.14 6.74 -13.78
N THR A 61 8.57 7.55 -14.75
CA THR A 61 9.37 8.76 -14.52
C THR A 61 8.71 9.77 -13.59
N SER A 62 7.39 9.92 -13.67
CA SER A 62 6.61 10.86 -12.85
C SER A 62 6.15 10.27 -11.51
N TYR A 63 6.68 9.11 -11.10
CA TYR A 63 6.21 8.43 -9.89
C TYR A 63 6.44 9.26 -8.63
N ARG A 64 5.35 9.48 -7.88
CA ARG A 64 5.36 10.15 -6.58
C ARG A 64 4.78 9.21 -5.52
N ARG A 65 5.66 8.66 -4.68
CA ARG A 65 5.29 7.67 -3.64
C ARG A 65 4.10 8.11 -2.77
N ASN A 66 4.12 9.34 -2.27
CA ASN A 66 3.14 9.80 -1.27
C ASN A 66 1.73 10.04 -1.85
N VAL A 67 1.59 10.16 -3.17
CA VAL A 67 0.27 10.29 -3.82
C VAL A 67 -0.19 8.98 -4.48
N ALA A 68 0.63 7.94 -4.41
CA ALA A 68 0.27 6.64 -4.94
C ALA A 68 -0.76 5.95 -4.03
N PRO A 69 -1.71 5.17 -4.60
CA PRO A 69 -2.70 4.45 -3.81
C PRO A 69 -2.04 3.42 -2.89
N ALA A 70 -2.63 3.23 -1.72
CA ALA A 70 -2.19 2.27 -0.73
C ALA A 70 -3.36 1.79 0.15
N ALA A 71 -3.15 0.65 0.81
CA ALA A 71 -4.08 0.07 1.77
C ALA A 71 -3.40 -0.06 3.14
N LEU A 72 -4.14 0.17 4.22
CA LEU A 72 -3.63 0.02 5.57
C LEU A 72 -3.83 -1.42 6.05
N LEU A 73 -2.73 -2.15 6.26
CA LEU A 73 -2.70 -3.60 6.52
C LEU A 73 -1.80 -3.93 7.72
N GLN A 74 -2.12 -4.98 8.48
CA GLN A 74 -1.24 -5.48 9.53
C GLN A 74 -0.06 -6.24 8.92
N SER A 75 1.15 -6.04 9.48
CA SER A 75 2.41 -6.57 8.94
C SER A 75 3.16 -7.54 9.86
N PHE A 76 2.57 -7.92 10.99
CA PHE A 76 3.06 -9.07 11.76
C PHE A 76 3.17 -10.33 10.88
N SER A 77 4.10 -11.22 11.21
CA SER A 77 4.36 -12.45 10.43
C SER A 77 3.08 -13.26 10.23
N GLY A 78 2.84 -13.72 8.99
CA GLY A 78 1.64 -14.46 8.60
C GLY A 78 0.41 -13.60 8.28
N LEU A 79 0.45 -12.27 8.53
CA LEU A 79 -0.65 -11.36 8.22
C LEU A 79 -0.55 -10.78 6.81
N LEU A 80 -1.63 -10.09 6.39
CA LEU A 80 -1.88 -9.63 5.02
C LEU A 80 -0.67 -8.95 4.38
N HIS A 81 -0.09 -7.93 5.02
CA HIS A 81 1.05 -7.21 4.44
C HIS A 81 2.27 -8.13 4.27
N ALA A 82 2.57 -8.99 5.24
CA ALA A 82 3.73 -9.89 5.17
C ALA A 82 3.58 -10.92 4.04
N ASN A 83 2.36 -11.45 3.85
CA ASN A 83 2.06 -12.42 2.80
C ASN A 83 2.14 -11.79 1.40
N ILE A 84 1.59 -10.58 1.21
CA ILE A 84 1.70 -9.86 -0.07
C ILE A 84 3.17 -9.53 -0.37
N SER A 85 3.91 -8.99 0.60
CA SER A 85 5.35 -8.70 0.43
C SER A 85 6.17 -9.95 0.14
N ARG A 86 5.80 -11.13 0.67
CA ARG A 86 6.45 -12.39 0.32
C ARG A 86 6.17 -12.77 -1.14
N ALA A 87 4.91 -12.78 -1.57
CA ALA A 87 4.53 -13.12 -2.94
C ALA A 87 5.25 -12.25 -3.98
N GLN A 88 5.25 -10.92 -3.77
CA GLN A 88 5.92 -9.99 -4.67
C GLN A 88 7.45 -10.19 -4.70
N ARG A 89 8.08 -10.48 -3.55
CA ARG A 89 9.53 -10.76 -3.51
C ARG A 89 9.89 -12.06 -4.23
N THR A 90 9.11 -13.12 -4.02
CA THR A 90 9.30 -14.41 -4.69
C THR A 90 9.22 -14.26 -6.21
N ARG A 91 8.24 -13.50 -6.71
CA ARG A 91 8.13 -13.21 -8.15
C ARG A 91 9.35 -12.48 -8.68
N ASN A 92 9.78 -11.41 -8.02
CA ASN A 92 10.95 -10.64 -8.46
C ASN A 92 12.24 -11.48 -8.48
N SER A 93 12.40 -12.40 -7.52
CA SER A 93 13.57 -13.28 -7.48
C SER A 93 13.59 -14.35 -8.56
N LEU A 94 12.42 -14.80 -9.02
CA LEU A 94 12.32 -15.89 -10.00
C LEU A 94 12.43 -15.40 -11.45
N ASN A 95 11.87 -14.23 -11.76
CA ASN A 95 11.61 -13.87 -13.15
C ASN A 95 12.42 -12.67 -13.67
N GLY A 96 13.29 -12.04 -12.85
CA GLY A 96 14.00 -10.82 -13.26
C GLY A 96 13.07 -9.68 -13.72
N GLU A 97 11.80 -9.74 -13.30
CA GLU A 97 10.60 -9.17 -13.91
C GLU A 97 10.41 -7.66 -13.69
N TRP A 98 11.50 -6.90 -13.78
CA TRP A 98 11.43 -5.45 -13.79
C TRP A 98 10.88 -4.88 -15.11
N ASN A 99 10.68 -5.73 -16.13
CA ASN A 99 10.28 -5.39 -17.50
C ASN A 99 8.83 -5.81 -17.85
N THR A 100 7.95 -5.80 -16.87
CA THR A 100 6.50 -5.93 -17.07
C THR A 100 5.90 -4.58 -17.47
N THR A 101 4.69 -4.58 -18.01
CA THR A 101 3.89 -3.35 -18.22
C THR A 101 3.14 -2.97 -16.95
N LEU A 102 2.73 -1.70 -16.83
CA LEU A 102 1.87 -1.25 -15.71
C LEU A 102 0.59 -2.09 -15.57
N LYS A 103 -0.03 -2.46 -16.70
CA LYS A 103 -1.24 -3.30 -16.71
C LYS A 103 -0.97 -4.69 -16.15
N GLN A 104 0.17 -5.29 -16.48
CA GLN A 104 0.57 -6.59 -15.93
C GLN A 104 0.82 -6.48 -14.43
N GLU A 105 1.60 -5.50 -13.97
CA GLU A 105 1.85 -5.31 -12.53
C GLU A 105 0.57 -5.09 -11.74
N PHE A 106 -0.36 -4.29 -12.27
CA PHE A 106 -1.65 -4.08 -11.63
C PHE A 106 -2.43 -5.39 -11.49
N ASN A 107 -2.55 -6.17 -12.58
CA ASN A 107 -3.28 -7.44 -12.57
C ASN A 107 -2.63 -8.49 -11.65
N ILE A 108 -1.29 -8.56 -11.65
CA ILE A 108 -0.54 -9.48 -10.78
C ILE A 108 -0.74 -9.08 -9.32
N SER A 109 -0.46 -7.81 -9.00
CA SER A 109 -0.60 -7.27 -7.64
C SER A 109 -2.02 -7.45 -7.10
N TYR A 110 -3.03 -7.22 -7.94
CA TYR A 110 -4.43 -7.42 -7.57
C TYR A 110 -4.71 -8.88 -7.18
N ARG A 111 -4.21 -9.86 -7.93
CA ARG A 111 -4.34 -11.29 -7.57
C ARG A 111 -3.61 -11.63 -6.27
N GLU A 112 -2.39 -11.12 -6.09
CA GLU A 112 -1.59 -11.35 -4.87
C GLU A 112 -2.29 -10.81 -3.62
N ILE A 113 -2.89 -9.62 -3.73
CA ILE A 113 -3.69 -8.98 -2.67
C ILE A 113 -4.92 -9.83 -2.33
N LEU A 114 -5.65 -10.31 -3.33
CA LEU A 114 -6.82 -11.17 -3.12
C LEU A 114 -6.43 -12.53 -2.50
N HIS A 115 -5.36 -13.15 -2.99
CA HIS A 115 -4.86 -14.43 -2.45
C HIS A 115 -4.37 -14.30 -1.00
N ALA A 116 -3.86 -13.13 -0.60
CA ALA A 116 -3.50 -12.86 0.78
C ALA A 116 -4.73 -12.72 1.71
N GLY A 117 -5.95 -12.67 1.17
CA GLY A 117 -7.20 -12.55 1.93
C GLY A 117 -7.69 -11.11 2.10
N VAL A 118 -7.14 -10.14 1.36
CA VAL A 118 -7.65 -8.76 1.38
C VAL A 118 -9.01 -8.71 0.68
N PRO A 119 -10.05 -8.12 1.30
CA PRO A 119 -11.37 -8.01 0.69
C PRO A 119 -11.33 -7.29 -0.66
N LYS A 120 -12.14 -7.76 -1.62
CA LYS A 120 -12.20 -7.21 -2.99
C LYS A 120 -12.45 -5.71 -3.02
N ALA A 121 -13.28 -5.19 -2.12
CA ALA A 121 -13.57 -3.76 -2.01
C ALA A 121 -12.33 -2.93 -1.65
N GLN A 122 -11.42 -3.49 -0.83
CA GLN A 122 -10.16 -2.87 -0.46
C GLN A 122 -9.11 -3.02 -1.58
N ALA A 123 -9.11 -4.16 -2.28
CA ALA A 123 -8.17 -4.44 -3.37
C ALA A 123 -8.45 -3.63 -4.65
N LYS A 124 -9.71 -3.21 -4.89
CA LYS A 124 -10.18 -2.67 -6.19
C LYS A 124 -10.28 -1.14 -6.25
N LYS A 125 -9.63 -0.39 -5.34
CA LYS A 125 -9.70 1.08 -5.42
C LYS A 125 -8.74 1.59 -6.50
N ARG A 126 -9.36 2.10 -7.56
CA ARG A 126 -8.75 2.64 -8.80
C ARG A 126 -7.95 3.90 -8.51
#